data_AF-A0A8X7VKR6-F1
#
_entry.id   AF-A0A8X7VKR6-F1
#
_cell.length_a   1.000
_cell.length_b   1.000
_cell.length_c   1.000
_cell.angle_alpha   90.00
_cell.angle_beta   90.00
_cell.angle_gamma   90.00
#
_symmetry.space_group_name_H-M   'P 1'
#
loop_
_entity.id
_entity.type
_entity.pdbx_description
1 polymer ?
#
loop_
_entity_poly.entity_id
_entity_poly.type
_entity_poly.pdbx_seq_one_letter_code
_entity_poly.pdbx_strand_id
1 'polypeptide(L)'
;MATNEPEHENRDAEETGANEDEDTGAQVAPIVRLEEVAVTTCEEDEDAVLDLKSKLYRFDKEANQWKKRGSGTVKLLKHKDTGKIRLVMS
;
A
#
# COMPACT_ATOMS: atom_id res chain seq x y z
N MET A 1 -34.67 44.53 15.99
CA MET A 1 -35.03 43.23 16.59
C MET A 1 -33.93 42.26 16.22
N ALA A 2 -33.18 41.80 17.21
CA ALA A 2 -32.12 40.82 17.04
C ALA A 2 -32.75 39.42 17.13
N THR A 3 -32.38 38.54 16.20
CA THR A 3 -32.59 37.10 16.34
C THR A 3 -31.29 36.42 15.96
N ASN A 4 -30.65 35.86 16.98
CA ASN A 4 -29.35 35.23 17.00
C ASN A 4 -29.28 33.96 16.14
N GLU A 5 -28.11 33.73 15.54
CA GLU A 5 -27.63 32.42 15.12
C GLU A 5 -27.43 31.52 16.36
N PRO A 6 -27.81 30.23 16.33
CA PRO A 6 -27.46 29.33 17.42
C PRO A 6 -26.02 28.85 17.27
N GLU A 7 -25.35 28.85 18.41
CA GLU A 7 -23.94 28.71 18.65
C GLU A 7 -23.43 27.27 18.52
N HIS A 8 -22.15 27.16 18.21
CA HIS A 8 -21.38 25.94 18.08
C HIS A 8 -21.20 25.27 19.45
N GLU A 9 -22.03 24.30 19.81
CA GLU A 9 -21.85 23.50 21.03
C GLU A 9 -20.63 22.58 20.87
N ASN A 10 -19.55 22.95 21.55
CA ASN A 10 -18.39 22.11 21.79
C ASN A 10 -18.77 21.07 22.87
N ARG A 11 -18.89 19.79 22.48
CA ARG A 11 -19.07 18.65 23.39
C ARG A 11 -17.77 17.86 23.49
N ASP A 12 -16.82 18.40 24.23
CA ASP A 12 -15.74 17.61 24.83
C ASP A 12 -16.24 17.04 26.17
N ALA A 13 -16.59 15.75 26.20
CA ALA A 13 -16.51 14.90 27.40
C ALA A 13 -16.68 13.43 27.01
N GLU A 14 -15.54 12.74 26.97
CA GLU A 14 -15.35 11.33 27.35
C GLU A 14 -16.16 10.27 26.60
N GLU A 15 -15.54 9.72 25.54
CA GLU A 15 -15.34 8.27 25.49
C GLU A 15 -13.92 8.00 24.97
N THR A 16 -12.95 8.28 25.84
CA THR A 16 -11.65 7.61 25.81
C THR A 16 -11.85 6.16 26.23
N GLY A 17 -12.59 5.40 25.43
CA GLY A 17 -12.53 3.95 25.45
C GLY A 17 -11.31 3.58 24.63
N ALA A 18 -10.15 3.52 25.28
CA ALA A 18 -9.03 2.82 24.71
C ALA A 18 -9.54 1.42 24.34
N ASN A 19 -9.69 1.14 23.04
CA ASN A 19 -9.67 -0.23 22.54
C ASN A 19 -8.23 -0.72 22.76
N GLU A 20 -7.86 -0.89 24.04
CA GLU A 20 -6.81 -1.81 24.42
C GLU A 20 -7.34 -3.14 23.96
N ASP A 21 -6.63 -3.76 23.00
CA ASP A 21 -6.90 -5.08 22.49
C ASP A 21 -7.32 -5.99 23.65
N GLU A 22 -8.63 -6.25 23.77
CA GLU A 22 -9.18 -7.05 24.85
C GLU A 22 -8.68 -8.48 24.61
N ASP A 23 -7.54 -8.81 25.21
CA ASP A 23 -6.93 -10.13 25.14
C ASP A 23 -7.88 -11.10 25.84
N THR A 24 -8.75 -11.70 25.04
CA THR A 24 -9.76 -12.69 25.45
C THR A 24 -9.12 -13.97 26.00
N GLY A 25 -7.79 -14.07 26.07
CA GLY A 25 -7.06 -15.25 26.50
C GLY A 25 -7.21 -16.42 25.52
N ALA A 26 -7.69 -16.15 24.31
CA ALA A 26 -7.93 -17.15 23.29
C ALA A 26 -6.60 -17.70 22.75
N GLN A 27 -6.28 -18.95 23.12
CA GLN A 27 -5.11 -19.64 22.59
C GLN A 27 -5.40 -20.12 21.16
N VAL A 28 -4.96 -19.34 20.16
CA VAL A 28 -5.10 -19.70 18.75
C VAL A 28 -3.95 -20.61 18.35
N ALA A 29 -4.23 -21.91 18.20
CA ALA A 29 -3.27 -22.86 17.66
C ALA A 29 -3.00 -22.55 16.17
N PRO A 30 -1.74 -22.60 15.69
CA PRO A 30 -1.43 -22.39 14.29
C PRO A 30 -2.16 -23.41 13.40
N ILE A 31 -2.96 -22.92 12.44
CA ILE A 31 -3.70 -23.78 11.51
C ILE A 31 -2.73 -24.45 10.52
N VAL A 32 -1.64 -23.75 10.17
CA VAL A 32 -0.62 -24.22 9.23
C VAL A 32 0.77 -23.85 9.76
N ARG A 33 1.74 -24.74 9.57
CA ARG A 33 3.16 -24.44 9.74
C ARG A 33 3.78 -24.24 8.37
N LEU A 34 4.44 -23.11 8.16
CA LEU A 34 5.14 -22.81 6.92
C LEU A 34 6.60 -23.23 7.07
N GLU A 35 7.14 -23.86 6.03
CA GLU A 35 8.58 -24.09 5.92
C GLU A 35 9.26 -22.85 5.35
N GLU A 36 10.49 -22.60 5.79
CA GLU A 36 11.31 -21.55 5.23
C GLU A 36 11.71 -21.91 3.80
N VAL A 37 11.58 -20.96 2.88
CA VAL A 37 11.94 -21.13 1.47
C VAL A 37 12.80 -19.96 1.01
N ALA A 38 13.78 -20.24 0.17
CA ALA A 38 14.57 -19.20 -0.48
C ALA A 38 13.67 -18.37 -1.42
N VAL A 39 13.71 -17.05 -1.27
CA VAL A 39 12.95 -16.12 -2.10
C VAL A 39 13.92 -15.43 -3.07
N THR A 40 13.60 -15.49 -4.36
CA THR A 40 14.31 -14.77 -5.43
C THR A 40 13.43 -13.65 -5.98
N THR A 41 14.05 -12.56 -6.44
CA THR A 41 13.31 -11.42 -7.01
C THR A 41 13.05 -11.59 -8.50
N CYS A 42 13.77 -12.51 -9.16
CA CYS A 42 13.80 -12.67 -10.62
C CYS A 42 14.31 -11.40 -11.34
N GLU A 43 15.16 -10.62 -10.66
CA GLU A 43 15.85 -9.42 -11.16
C GLU A 43 17.38 -9.60 -11.15
N GLU A 44 17.90 -10.78 -10.77
CA GLU A 44 19.31 -11.03 -10.49
C GLU A 44 20.23 -10.89 -11.73
N ASP A 45 19.68 -11.12 -12.93
CA ASP A 45 20.38 -11.02 -14.22
C ASP A 45 20.26 -9.63 -14.88
N GLU A 46 19.80 -8.63 -14.13
CA GLU A 46 19.54 -7.29 -14.66
C GLU A 46 20.20 -6.20 -13.81
N ASP A 47 20.56 -5.09 -14.46
CA ASP A 47 21.09 -3.90 -13.80
C ASP A 47 20.04 -2.78 -13.79
N ALA A 48 19.87 -2.13 -12.64
CA ALA A 48 18.96 -0.99 -12.50
C ALA A 48 19.57 0.27 -13.13
N VAL A 49 18.97 0.72 -14.23
CA VAL A 49 19.33 1.97 -14.92
C VAL A 49 18.62 3.17 -14.28
N LEU A 50 17.46 2.92 -13.67
CA LEU A 50 16.63 3.91 -12.99
C LEU A 50 15.92 3.23 -11.82
N ASP A 51 15.76 3.95 -10.71
CA ASP A 51 15.01 3.55 -9.52
C ASP A 51 14.36 4.81 -8.91
N LEU A 52 13.03 4.90 -8.93
CA LEU A 52 12.28 6.09 -8.48
C LEU A 52 10.96 5.73 -7.80
N LYS A 53 10.65 6.40 -6.68
CA LYS A 53 9.32 6.34 -6.05
C LYS A 53 8.27 6.98 -6.95
N SER A 54 7.18 6.26 -7.21
CA SER A 54 6.18 6.59 -8.22
C SER A 54 4.79 6.09 -7.84
N LYS A 55 3.77 6.64 -8.50
CA LYS A 55 2.38 6.14 -8.49
C LYS A 55 1.99 5.79 -9.92
N LEU A 56 1.57 4.54 -10.14
CA LEU A 56 1.16 4.05 -11.45
C LEU A 56 -0.36 4.04 -11.57
N TYR A 57 -0.84 4.52 -12.72
CA TYR A 57 -2.26 4.54 -13.05
C TYR A 57 -2.49 3.72 -14.33
N ARG A 58 -3.62 3.02 -14.40
CA ARG A 58 -4.13 2.43 -15.63
C ARG A 58 -5.34 3.23 -16.10
N PHE A 59 -5.46 3.44 -17.40
CA PHE A 59 -6.65 4.03 -17.96
C PHE A 59 -7.72 2.97 -18.17
N ASP A 60 -8.92 3.21 -17.68
CA ASP A 60 -10.11 2.41 -17.92
C ASP A 60 -10.88 3.03 -19.09
N LYS A 61 -10.90 2.34 -20.24
CA LYS A 61 -11.51 2.85 -21.47
C LYS A 61 -13.03 2.89 -21.39
N GLU A 62 -13.66 1.93 -20.72
CA GLU A 62 -15.12 1.84 -20.62
C GLU A 62 -15.67 2.92 -19.71
N ALA A 63 -15.00 3.14 -18.58
CA ALA A 63 -15.37 4.19 -17.61
C ALA A 63 -14.75 5.56 -17.92
N ASN A 64 -13.94 5.68 -18.98
CA ASN A 64 -13.22 6.90 -19.39
C ASN A 64 -12.48 7.61 -18.23
N GLN A 65 -11.80 6.84 -17.37
CA GLN A 65 -11.16 7.37 -16.17
C GLN A 65 -9.84 6.68 -15.84
N TRP A 66 -8.97 7.39 -15.11
CA TRP A 66 -7.76 6.81 -14.55
C TRP A 66 -8.05 6.08 -13.24
N LYS A 67 -7.52 4.86 -13.11
CA LYS A 67 -7.58 4.05 -11.87
C LYS A 67 -6.16 3.82 -11.35
N LYS A 68 -5.95 4.01 -10.05
CA LYS A 68 -4.66 3.72 -9.40
C LYS A 68 -4.38 2.22 -9.53
N ARG A 69 -3.18 1.86 -9.98
CA ARG A 69 -2.71 0.47 -10.09
C ARG A 69 -1.72 0.12 -8.99
N GLY A 70 -0.86 1.05 -8.60
CA GLY A 70 0.15 0.82 -7.57
C GLY A 70 0.81 2.11 -7.11
N SER A 71 1.45 2.06 -5.95
CA SER A 71 2.33 3.11 -5.42
C SER A 71 3.54 2.40 -4.84
N GLY A 72 4.73 2.77 -5.30
CA GLY A 72 5.92 1.97 -5.05
C GLY A 72 7.10 2.49 -5.84
N THR A 73 8.12 1.66 -6.02
CA THR A 73 9.33 2.02 -6.75
C THR A 73 9.23 1.49 -8.18
N VAL A 74 9.41 2.37 -9.17
CA VAL A 74 9.56 1.99 -10.57
C VAL A 74 11.04 1.85 -10.89
N LYS A 75 11.41 0.73 -11.50
CA LYS A 75 12.75 0.45 -12.00
C LYS A 75 12.74 0.25 -13.51
N LEU A 76 13.80 0.73 -14.16
CA LEU A 76 14.16 0.28 -15.51
C LEU A 76 15.34 -0.69 -15.38
N LEU A 77 15.08 -1.96 -15.69
CA LEU A 77 16.04 -3.04 -15.54
C LEU A 77 16.56 -3.42 -16.92
N LYS A 78 17.89 -3.42 -17.08
CA LYS A 78 18.57 -3.84 -18.31
C LYS A 78 19.16 -5.23 -18.10
N HIS A 79 18.75 -6.20 -18.89
CA HIS A 79 19.31 -7.55 -18.84
C HIS A 79 20.78 -7.54 -19.26
N LYS A 80 21.64 -8.20 -18.46
CA LYS A 80 23.10 -8.21 -18.62
C LYS A 80 23.54 -8.77 -19.96
N ASP A 81 22.99 -9.92 -20.36
CA ASP A 81 23.37 -10.58 -21.63
C ASP A 81 22.67 -10.00 -22.86
N THR A 82 21.34 -9.85 -22.81
CA THR A 82 20.56 -9.45 -24.01
C THR A 82 20.51 -7.95 -24.24
N GLY A 83 20.85 -7.14 -23.23
CA GLY A 83 20.74 -5.69 -23.24
C GLY A 83 19.30 -5.16 -23.30
N LYS A 84 18.27 -6.03 -23.30
CA LYS A 84 16.87 -5.62 -23.30
C LYS A 84 16.52 -4.90 -22.01
N ILE A 85 15.67 -3.89 -22.11
CA ILE A 85 15.20 -3.10 -20.97
C ILE A 85 13.72 -3.38 -20.72
N ARG A 86 13.36 -3.66 -19.47
CA ARG A 86 11.96 -3.77 -19.01
C ARG A 86 11.68 -2.80 -17.87
N LEU A 87 10.41 -2.45 -17.72
CA LEU A 87 9.91 -1.69 -16.57
C LEU A 87 9.34 -2.67 -15.56
N VAL A 88 9.81 -2.58 -14.32
CA VAL A 88 9.27 -3.32 -13.18
C VAL A 88 8.83 -2.30 -12.13
N MET A 89 7.71 -2.56 -11.45
CA MET A 89 7.26 -1.75 -10.33
C MET A 89 7.10 -2.65 -9.10
N SER A 90 7.82 -2.32 -8.04
CA SER A 90 7.80 -2.97 -6.72
C SER A 90 6.96 -2.19 -5.73
#